data_AF-A0A2E2SYC6-F1
#
_entry.id   AF-A0A2E2SYC6-F1
#
_cell.length_a   1.000
_cell.length_b   1.000
_cell.length_c   1.000
_cell.angle_alpha   90.00
_cell.angle_beta   90.00
_cell.angle_gamma   90.00
#
_symmetry.space_group_name_H-M   'P 1'
#
loop_
_entity.id
_entity.type
_entity.pdbx_description
1 polymer ?
#
loop_
_entity_poly.entity_id
_entity_poly.type
_entity_poly.pdbx_seq_one_letter_code
_entity_poly.pdbx_strand_id
1 'polypeptide(L)'
;MEDDLEKLQFYAAIGEAVTRWSSVEDGLFLLYSRLIRSENLQVLSATFHSVINLRTKLQMIDAAANYAIDDPHLRQKWTSLLNKINRAAKRRNDIAHLTATRCQQLPEGKRYILVPKFTDLREESVVWFHHFWNPSYTTARLKTLAHSFDLLNIRINEYANLFEPAKPLSTNRALIQGRHKSTQTLDVGMLVGKKSPSGSSPE
;
A
#
# COMPACT_ATOMS: atom_id res chain seq x y z
N MET A 1 24.43 27.81 -7.58
CA MET A 1 23.53 28.28 -6.50
C MET A 1 22.07 28.28 -6.93
N GLU A 2 21.63 29.08 -7.91
CA GLU A 2 20.21 29.13 -8.29
C GLU A 2 19.70 27.83 -8.95
N ASP A 3 20.51 27.20 -9.81
CA ASP A 3 20.19 25.88 -10.40
C ASP A 3 20.09 24.76 -9.33
N ASP A 4 20.95 24.83 -8.31
CA ASP A 4 20.95 23.86 -7.19
C ASP A 4 19.68 23.98 -6.36
N LEU A 5 19.19 25.21 -6.14
CA LEU A 5 17.94 25.47 -5.45
C LEU A 5 16.74 24.95 -6.23
N GLU A 6 16.70 25.21 -7.54
CA GLU A 6 15.63 24.73 -8.41
C GLU A 6 15.56 23.19 -8.42
N LYS A 7 16.72 22.54 -8.55
CA LYS A 7 16.86 21.09 -8.44
C LYS A 7 16.32 20.58 -7.11
N LEU A 8 16.76 21.17 -5.99
CA LEU A 8 16.34 20.79 -4.65
C LEU A 8 14.82 20.90 -4.47
N GLN A 9 14.22 22.00 -4.91
CA GLN A 9 12.78 22.22 -4.86
C GLN A 9 12.00 21.19 -5.69
N PHE A 10 12.52 20.83 -6.86
CA PHE A 10 11.90 19.82 -7.71
C PHE A 10 11.92 18.43 -7.06
N TYR A 11 13.07 17.98 -6.55
CA TYR A 11 13.17 16.70 -5.84
C TYR A 11 12.36 16.68 -4.54
N ALA A 12 12.31 17.80 -3.81
CA ALA A 12 11.45 17.94 -2.64
C ALA A 12 9.97 17.77 -3.01
N ALA A 13 9.52 18.34 -4.13
CA ALA A 13 8.14 18.20 -4.59
C ALA A 13 7.81 16.75 -5.02
N ILE A 14 8.77 16.01 -5.60
CA ILE A 14 8.62 14.56 -5.86
C ILE A 14 8.45 13.81 -4.54
N GLY A 15 9.36 14.03 -3.59
CA GLY A 15 9.33 13.36 -2.29
C GLY A 15 8.05 13.64 -1.52
N GLU A 16 7.59 14.89 -1.55
CA GLU A 16 6.31 15.30 -0.97
C GLU A 16 5.14 14.54 -1.61
N ALA A 17 5.03 14.52 -2.94
CA ALA A 17 3.95 13.82 -3.63
C ALA A 17 3.95 12.31 -3.32
N VAL A 18 5.12 11.67 -3.30
CA VAL A 18 5.26 10.24 -2.94
C VAL A 18 4.89 9.99 -1.48
N THR A 19 5.27 10.89 -0.57
CA THR A 19 4.92 10.80 0.85
C THR A 19 3.42 10.99 1.06
N ARG A 20 2.78 11.98 0.41
CA ARG A 20 1.31 12.16 0.52
C ARG A 20 0.51 10.98 -0.03
N TRP A 21 1.08 10.23 -0.97
CA TRP A 21 0.47 8.98 -1.45
C TRP A 21 0.39 7.91 -0.35
N SER A 22 1.33 7.85 0.61
CA SER A 22 1.25 6.85 1.69
C SER A 22 -0.02 7.03 2.53
N SER A 23 -0.43 8.29 2.77
CA SER A 23 -1.68 8.60 3.45
C SER A 23 -2.91 8.04 2.72
N VAL A 24 -2.88 8.01 1.37
CA VAL A 24 -3.95 7.38 0.57
C VAL A 24 -3.98 5.88 0.84
N GLU A 25 -2.82 5.21 0.91
CA GLU A 25 -2.76 3.79 1.24
C GLU A 25 -3.23 3.47 2.67
N ASP A 26 -2.91 4.34 3.64
CA ASP A 26 -3.40 4.23 5.01
C ASP A 26 -4.93 4.38 5.07
N GLY A 27 -5.49 5.33 4.31
CA GLY A 27 -6.94 5.48 4.17
C GLY A 27 -7.60 4.26 3.52
N LEU A 28 -6.95 3.65 2.52
CA LEU A 28 -7.42 2.40 1.92
C LEU A 28 -7.38 1.23 2.91
N PHE A 29 -6.35 1.15 3.74
CA PHE A 29 -6.29 0.16 4.82
C PHE A 29 -7.41 0.37 5.83
N LEU A 30 -7.67 1.61 6.24
CA LEU A 30 -8.78 1.95 7.11
C LEU A 30 -10.11 1.51 6.50
N LEU A 31 -10.39 1.86 5.24
CA LEU A 31 -11.60 1.43 4.54
C LEU A 31 -11.73 -0.10 4.51
N TYR A 32 -10.65 -0.80 4.14
CA TYR A 32 -10.61 -2.25 4.13
C TYR A 32 -10.97 -2.85 5.50
N SER A 33 -10.42 -2.28 6.58
CA SER A 33 -10.72 -2.72 7.96
C SER A 33 -12.19 -2.58 8.32
N ARG A 34 -12.84 -1.52 7.85
CA ARG A 34 -14.26 -1.26 8.12
C ARG A 34 -15.18 -2.17 7.31
N LEU A 35 -14.82 -2.49 6.07
CA LEU A 35 -15.60 -3.39 5.22
C LEU A 35 -15.52 -4.84 5.69
N ILE A 36 -14.33 -5.33 6.05
CA ILE A 36 -14.13 -6.71 6.49
C ILE A 36 -14.66 -6.95 7.90
N ARG A 37 -14.69 -5.92 8.76
CA ARG A 37 -15.13 -6.00 10.16
C ARG A 37 -14.38 -7.08 10.97
N SER A 38 -13.12 -7.35 10.63
CA SER A 38 -12.28 -8.28 11.39
C SER A 38 -12.00 -7.72 12.79
N GLU A 39 -12.20 -8.55 13.81
CA GLU A 39 -11.84 -8.22 15.19
C GLU A 39 -10.32 -8.33 15.44
N ASN A 40 -9.61 -9.06 14.56
CA ASN A 40 -8.15 -9.21 14.62
C ASN A 40 -7.46 -8.26 13.63
N LEU A 41 -7.10 -7.07 14.13
CA LEU A 41 -6.40 -6.05 13.33
C LEU A 41 -4.99 -6.48 12.89
N GLN A 42 -4.32 -7.35 13.63
CA GLN A 42 -2.99 -7.84 13.27
C GLN A 42 -3.04 -8.72 12.02
N VAL A 43 -4.00 -9.65 11.96
CA VAL A 43 -4.22 -10.50 10.78
C VAL A 43 -4.68 -9.65 9.59
N LEU A 44 -5.57 -8.68 9.82
CA LEU A 44 -6.00 -7.76 8.78
C LEU A 44 -4.83 -6.94 8.22
N SER A 45 -3.98 -6.39 9.09
CA SER A 45 -2.78 -5.64 8.70
C SER A 45 -1.83 -6.54 7.90
N ALA A 46 -1.51 -7.74 8.40
CA ALA A 46 -0.64 -8.69 7.70
C ALA A 46 -1.17 -9.05 6.31
N THR A 47 -2.46 -9.35 6.18
CA THR A 47 -3.07 -9.67 4.87
C THR A 47 -3.04 -8.48 3.92
N PHE A 48 -3.40 -7.28 4.36
CA PHE A 48 -3.41 -6.09 3.52
C PHE A 48 -2.00 -5.67 3.06
N HIS A 49 -1.04 -5.60 3.99
CA HIS A 49 0.32 -5.14 3.68
C HIS A 49 1.18 -6.21 3.00
N SER A 50 0.80 -7.49 3.05
CA SER A 50 1.46 -8.54 2.25
C SER A 50 1.27 -8.35 0.73
N VAL A 51 0.22 -7.62 0.33
CA VAL A 51 -0.09 -7.35 -1.07
C VAL A 51 0.66 -6.12 -1.54
N ILE A 52 1.75 -6.31 -2.29
CA ILE A 52 2.60 -5.21 -2.76
C ILE A 52 1.90 -4.38 -3.85
N ASN A 53 1.15 -5.03 -4.74
CA ASN A 53 0.55 -4.36 -5.88
C ASN A 53 -0.75 -3.63 -5.47
N LEU A 54 -0.77 -2.31 -5.65
CA LEU A 54 -1.94 -1.48 -5.35
C LEU A 54 -3.20 -1.93 -6.11
N ARG A 55 -3.09 -2.32 -7.38
CA ARG A 55 -4.25 -2.80 -8.16
C ARG A 55 -4.87 -4.01 -7.48
N THR A 56 -4.05 -4.93 -6.97
CA THR A 56 -4.51 -6.10 -6.22
C THR A 56 -5.16 -5.68 -4.90
N LYS A 57 -4.58 -4.72 -4.15
CA LYS A 57 -5.24 -4.16 -2.95
C LYS A 57 -6.63 -3.60 -3.28
N LEU A 58 -6.76 -2.84 -4.37
CA LEU A 58 -8.03 -2.26 -4.79
C LEU A 58 -9.05 -3.31 -5.21
N GLN A 59 -8.63 -4.39 -5.87
CA GLN A 59 -9.51 -5.52 -6.19
C GLN A 59 -10.03 -6.21 -4.92
N MET A 60 -9.18 -6.37 -3.90
CA MET A 60 -9.61 -6.90 -2.59
C MET A 60 -10.62 -6.00 -1.90
N ILE A 61 -10.37 -4.68 -1.88
CA ILE A 61 -11.31 -3.71 -1.30
C ILE A 61 -12.62 -3.70 -2.07
N ASP A 62 -12.57 -3.74 -3.40
CA ASP A 62 -13.77 -3.75 -4.26
C ASP A 62 -14.60 -5.03 -4.05
N ALA A 63 -13.96 -6.19 -3.93
CA ALA A 63 -14.64 -7.43 -3.58
C ALA A 63 -15.31 -7.34 -2.19
N ALA A 64 -14.60 -6.80 -1.19
CA ALA A 64 -15.16 -6.59 0.15
C ALA A 64 -16.34 -5.61 0.13
N ALA A 65 -16.23 -4.52 -0.64
CA ALA A 65 -17.29 -3.52 -0.82
C ALA A 65 -18.53 -4.12 -1.50
N ASN A 66 -18.34 -4.96 -2.53
CA ASN A 66 -19.44 -5.65 -3.21
C ASN A 66 -20.22 -6.61 -2.30
N TYR A 67 -19.57 -7.15 -1.27
CA TYR A 67 -20.22 -7.99 -0.27
C TYR A 67 -20.84 -7.18 0.88
N ALA A 68 -20.15 -6.15 1.38
CA ALA A 68 -20.54 -5.45 2.59
C ALA A 68 -21.56 -4.31 2.38
N ILE A 69 -21.78 -3.85 1.15
CA ILE A 69 -22.58 -2.64 0.86
C ILE A 69 -23.87 -3.00 0.13
N ASP A 70 -24.99 -3.08 0.85
CA ASP A 70 -26.30 -3.31 0.24
C ASP A 70 -26.93 -2.04 -0.34
N ASP A 71 -26.61 -0.87 0.21
CA ASP A 71 -27.16 0.43 -0.22
C ASP A 71 -26.61 0.83 -1.62
N PRO A 72 -27.46 0.94 -2.65
CA PRO A 72 -27.05 1.34 -4.00
C PRO A 72 -26.37 2.72 -4.06
N HIS A 73 -26.77 3.66 -3.21
CA HIS A 73 -26.18 5.00 -3.16
C HIS A 73 -24.75 4.94 -2.61
N LEU A 74 -24.51 4.14 -1.58
CA LEU A 74 -23.16 3.91 -1.06
C LEU A 74 -22.29 3.19 -2.10
N ARG A 75 -22.84 2.23 -2.84
CA ARG A 75 -22.14 1.52 -3.92
C ARG A 75 -21.76 2.45 -5.08
N GLN A 76 -22.64 3.37 -5.47
CA GLN A 76 -22.34 4.39 -6.47
C GLN A 76 -21.24 5.34 -6.00
N LYS A 77 -21.28 5.78 -4.73
CA LYS A 77 -20.22 6.60 -4.11
C LYS A 77 -18.87 5.87 -4.15
N TRP A 78 -18.84 4.58 -3.80
CA TRP A 78 -17.63 3.76 -3.90
C TRP A 78 -17.09 3.71 -5.32
N THR A 79 -17.94 3.42 -6.31
CA THR A 79 -17.53 3.36 -7.73
C THR A 79 -16.88 4.67 -8.20
N SER A 80 -17.48 5.81 -7.83
CA SER A 80 -16.92 7.13 -8.13
C SER A 80 -15.57 7.37 -7.46
N LEU A 81 -15.44 6.96 -6.20
CA LEU A 81 -14.19 7.08 -5.44
C LEU A 81 -13.10 6.17 -6.00
N LEU A 82 -13.40 4.91 -6.30
CA LEU A 82 -12.49 3.95 -6.93
C LEU A 82 -11.94 4.48 -8.26
N ASN A 83 -12.78 5.09 -9.09
CA ASN A 83 -12.34 5.74 -10.32
C ASN A 83 -11.36 6.90 -10.08
N LYS A 84 -11.56 7.68 -9.01
CA LYS A 84 -10.61 8.74 -8.61
C LYS A 84 -9.29 8.14 -8.11
N ILE A 85 -9.35 7.07 -7.31
CA ILE A 85 -8.17 6.35 -6.82
C ILE A 85 -7.36 5.78 -7.98
N ASN A 86 -8.00 5.12 -8.95
CA ASN A 86 -7.32 4.56 -10.12
C ASN A 86 -6.58 5.63 -10.94
N ARG A 87 -7.19 6.81 -11.13
CA ARG A 87 -6.52 7.94 -11.80
C ARG A 87 -5.33 8.47 -10.99
N ALA A 88 -5.47 8.56 -9.68
CA ALA A 88 -4.40 9.01 -8.79
C ALA A 88 -3.24 8.00 -8.73
N ALA A 89 -3.56 6.71 -8.68
CA ALA A 89 -2.61 5.60 -8.76
C ALA A 89 -1.77 5.65 -10.04
N LYS A 90 -2.40 5.92 -11.18
CA LYS A 90 -1.67 6.11 -12.45
C LYS A 90 -0.65 7.24 -12.33
N ARG A 91 -1.07 8.40 -11.82
CA ARG A 91 -0.16 9.56 -11.62
C ARG A 91 0.97 9.28 -10.65
N ARG A 92 0.72 8.53 -9.57
CA ARG A 92 1.77 8.08 -8.64
C ARG A 92 2.76 7.14 -9.33
N ASN A 93 2.28 6.22 -10.15
CA ASN A 93 3.14 5.32 -10.91
C ASN A 93 4.00 6.10 -11.91
N ASP A 94 3.43 7.09 -12.60
CA ASP A 94 4.20 7.97 -13.46
C ASP A 94 5.36 8.62 -12.66
N ILE A 95 5.08 9.25 -11.52
CA ILE A 95 6.15 9.86 -10.68
C ILE A 95 7.25 8.85 -10.32
N ALA A 96 6.87 7.62 -9.97
CA ALA A 96 7.81 6.60 -9.52
C ALA A 96 8.66 6.00 -10.65
N HIS A 97 8.20 6.06 -11.90
CA HIS A 97 8.85 5.38 -13.04
C HIS A 97 9.52 6.34 -14.03
N LEU A 98 9.09 7.60 -14.07
CA LEU A 98 9.73 8.63 -14.87
C LEU A 98 11.08 9.05 -14.28
N THR A 99 11.91 9.68 -15.11
CA THR A 99 13.25 10.15 -14.77
C THR A 99 13.27 11.68 -14.70
N ALA A 100 13.83 12.21 -13.62
CA ALA A 100 14.09 13.64 -13.49
C ALA A 100 15.18 14.08 -14.47
N THR A 101 14.87 15.04 -15.32
CA THR A 101 15.79 15.60 -16.32
C THR A 101 15.78 17.12 -16.26
N ARG A 102 16.91 17.72 -16.61
CA ARG A 102 17.07 19.17 -16.76
C ARG A 102 16.94 19.55 -18.24
N CYS A 103 16.05 20.48 -18.54
CA CYS A 103 15.81 21.04 -19.87
C CYS A 103 16.21 22.52 -19.88
N GLN A 104 17.30 22.86 -20.55
CA GLN A 104 17.84 24.23 -20.58
C GLN A 104 16.97 25.19 -21.40
N GLN A 105 16.12 24.65 -22.28
CA GLN A 105 15.20 25.44 -23.11
C GLN A 105 13.99 25.96 -22.32
N LEU A 106 13.72 25.43 -21.13
CA LEU A 106 12.62 25.90 -20.29
C LEU A 106 13.05 27.13 -19.46
N PRO A 107 12.09 28.01 -19.11
CA PRO A 107 12.38 29.17 -18.26
C PRO A 107 12.95 28.74 -16.90
N GLU A 108 13.72 29.63 -16.29
CA GLU A 108 14.19 29.50 -14.91
C GLU A 108 13.04 29.18 -13.94
N GLY A 109 13.28 28.25 -13.02
CA GLY A 109 12.25 27.73 -12.11
C GLY A 109 11.37 26.61 -12.70
N LYS A 110 11.54 26.27 -13.99
CA LYS A 110 10.80 25.18 -14.68
C LYS A 110 11.70 24.22 -15.47
N ARG A 111 13.02 24.32 -15.34
CA ARG A 111 14.03 23.52 -16.05
C ARG A 111 14.02 22.06 -15.64
N TYR A 112 13.59 21.72 -14.44
CA TYR A 112 13.49 20.34 -13.99
C TYR A 112 12.09 19.76 -14.25
N ILE A 113 12.05 18.61 -14.93
CA ILE A 113 10.83 17.92 -15.36
C ILE A 113 10.98 16.40 -15.22
N LEU A 114 9.87 15.67 -15.11
CA LEU A 114 9.88 14.21 -15.27
C LEU A 114 9.62 13.84 -16.73
N VAL A 115 10.51 13.00 -17.27
CA VAL A 115 10.38 12.43 -18.62
C VAL A 115 10.51 10.92 -18.55
N PRO A 116 9.96 10.20 -19.52
CA PRO A 116 10.13 8.75 -19.53
C PRO A 116 11.57 8.32 -19.70
N LYS A 117 11.87 7.07 -19.34
CA LYS A 117 13.20 6.52 -19.58
C LYS A 117 13.37 6.27 -21.08
N PHE A 118 14.47 6.74 -21.66
CA PHE A 118 14.78 6.48 -23.07
C PHE A 118 14.89 4.97 -23.39
N THR A 119 15.11 4.14 -22.37
CA THR A 119 15.18 2.68 -22.49
C THR A 119 13.82 1.98 -22.48
N ASP A 120 12.73 2.70 -22.20
CA ASP A 120 11.39 2.11 -22.24
C ASP A 120 10.84 2.15 -23.67
N LEU A 121 11.12 1.09 -24.43
CA LEU A 121 10.67 0.93 -25.82
C LEU A 121 9.14 0.79 -25.96
N ARG A 122 8.38 0.74 -24.86
CA ARG A 122 6.91 0.65 -24.88
C ARG A 122 6.25 1.99 -25.13
N GLU A 123 6.97 3.09 -24.96
CA GLU A 123 6.50 4.41 -25.35
C GLU A 123 7.02 4.75 -26.74
N GLU A 124 6.09 4.92 -27.68
CA GLU A 124 6.42 5.34 -29.03
C GLU A 124 7.21 6.66 -28.99
N SER A 125 8.25 6.76 -29.81
CA SER A 125 9.17 7.91 -29.89
C SER A 125 8.50 9.26 -30.16
N VAL A 126 7.24 9.26 -30.62
CA VAL A 126 6.40 10.45 -30.82
C VAL A 126 5.93 11.07 -29.49
N VAL A 127 5.74 10.26 -28.44
CA VAL A 127 5.32 10.72 -27.09
C VAL A 127 6.42 11.54 -26.41
N TRP A 128 7.67 11.22 -26.70
CA TRP A 128 8.85 11.93 -26.17
C TRP A 128 8.83 13.40 -26.57
N PHE A 129 8.62 13.71 -27.85
CA PHE A 129 8.55 15.11 -28.31
C PHE A 129 7.43 15.88 -27.61
N HIS A 130 6.24 15.31 -27.43
CA HIS A 130 5.14 15.98 -26.72
C HIS A 130 5.45 16.29 -25.25
N HIS A 131 6.21 15.43 -24.55
CA HIS A 131 6.60 15.67 -23.16
C HIS A 131 7.57 16.84 -23.00
N PHE A 132 8.42 17.10 -24.00
CA PHE A 132 9.34 18.24 -23.95
C PHE A 132 8.62 19.59 -24.12
N TRP A 133 7.61 19.64 -24.99
CA TRP A 133 6.87 20.88 -25.27
C TRP A 133 5.69 21.12 -24.31
N ASN A 134 5.23 20.08 -23.60
CA ASN A 134 4.23 20.20 -22.55
C ASN A 134 4.56 19.26 -21.37
N PRO A 135 5.53 19.64 -20.51
CA PRO A 135 5.99 18.77 -19.44
C PRO A 135 4.87 18.49 -18.45
N SER A 136 4.46 17.22 -18.38
CA SER A 136 3.36 16.77 -17.53
C SER A 136 3.66 16.87 -16.03
N TYR A 137 4.92 17.05 -15.62
CA TYR A 137 5.33 17.05 -14.22
C TYR A 137 6.41 18.10 -13.95
N THR A 138 5.97 19.34 -13.72
CA THR A 138 6.78 20.44 -13.19
C THR A 138 6.69 20.49 -11.66
N THR A 139 7.56 21.26 -10.99
CA THR A 139 7.50 21.48 -9.52
C THR A 139 6.10 21.90 -9.06
N ALA A 140 5.47 22.87 -9.75
CA ALA A 140 4.14 23.35 -9.41
C ALA A 140 3.08 22.24 -9.53
N ARG A 141 3.14 21.45 -10.60
CA ARG A 141 2.19 20.35 -10.82
C ARG A 141 2.38 19.20 -9.83
N LEU A 142 3.62 18.90 -9.42
CA LEU A 142 3.92 17.93 -8.37
C LEU A 142 3.32 18.37 -7.02
N LYS A 143 3.43 19.65 -6.65
CA LYS A 143 2.78 20.21 -5.45
C LYS A 143 1.25 20.12 -5.52
N THR A 144 0.65 20.47 -6.67
CA THR A 144 -0.80 20.29 -6.88
C THR A 144 -1.21 18.82 -6.75
N LEU A 145 -0.39 17.91 -7.26
CA LEU A 145 -0.64 16.47 -7.18
C LEU A 145 -0.55 15.97 -5.73
N ALA A 146 0.45 16.39 -4.96
CA ALA A 146 0.56 16.10 -3.53
C ALA A 146 -0.70 16.53 -2.77
N HIS A 147 -1.16 17.78 -2.97
CA HIS A 147 -2.39 18.26 -2.37
C HIS A 147 -3.62 17.44 -2.80
N SER A 148 -3.67 17.01 -4.07
CA SER A 148 -4.77 16.18 -4.55
C SER A 148 -4.80 14.78 -3.91
N PHE A 149 -3.65 14.25 -3.48
CA PHE A 149 -3.57 13.02 -2.70
C PHE A 149 -4.10 13.21 -1.28
N ASP A 150 -3.78 14.33 -0.62
CA ASP A 150 -4.36 14.65 0.69
C ASP A 150 -5.90 14.75 0.61
N LEU A 151 -6.43 15.46 -0.39
CA LEU A 151 -7.88 15.55 -0.61
C LEU A 151 -8.52 14.19 -0.92
N LEU A 152 -7.80 13.31 -1.63
CA LEU A 152 -8.27 11.97 -1.90
C LEU A 152 -8.32 11.13 -0.61
N ASN A 153 -7.28 11.20 0.23
CA ASN A 153 -7.25 10.53 1.52
C ASN A 153 -8.40 10.98 2.43
N ILE A 154 -8.65 12.29 2.52
CA ILE A 154 -9.80 12.83 3.27
C ILE A 154 -11.11 12.18 2.82
N ARG A 155 -11.35 12.12 1.51
CA ARG A 155 -12.57 11.50 0.94
C ARG A 155 -12.66 10.00 1.20
N ILE A 156 -11.52 9.30 1.20
CA ILE A 156 -11.48 7.87 1.56
C ILE A 156 -11.87 7.69 3.02
N ASN A 157 -11.32 8.50 3.92
CA ASN A 157 -11.62 8.42 5.35
C ASN A 157 -13.07 8.81 5.66
N GLU A 158 -13.59 9.87 5.03
CA GLU A 158 -15.02 10.23 5.09
C GLU A 158 -15.91 9.06 4.66
N TYR A 159 -15.55 8.39 3.56
CA TYR A 159 -16.28 7.22 3.09
C TYR A 159 -16.17 6.03 4.03
N ALA A 160 -14.97 5.75 4.57
CA ALA A 160 -14.73 4.68 5.54
C ALA A 160 -15.52 4.89 6.84
N ASN A 161 -15.68 6.14 7.27
CA ASN A 161 -16.44 6.50 8.47
C ASN A 161 -17.96 6.31 8.34
N LEU A 162 -18.47 6.02 7.13
CA LEU A 162 -19.87 5.61 6.96
C LEU A 162 -20.13 4.18 7.47
N PHE A 163 -19.06 3.44 7.80
CA PHE A 163 -19.12 2.06 8.26
C PHE A 163 -18.68 1.94 9.73
N GLU A 164 -19.53 1.31 10.53
CA GLU A 164 -19.24 1.00 11.94
C GLU A 164 -17.91 0.23 12.08
N PRO A 165 -17.07 0.57 13.07
CA PRO A 165 -15.88 -0.23 13.37
C PRO A 165 -16.30 -1.62 13.86
N ALA A 166 -15.43 -2.61 13.66
CA ALA A 166 -15.58 -3.90 14.31
C ALA A 166 -15.63 -3.69 15.83
N LYS A 167 -16.55 -4.38 16.52
CA LYS A 167 -16.51 -4.41 17.98
C LYS A 167 -15.21 -5.11 18.37
N PRO A 168 -14.38 -4.54 19.25
CA PRO A 168 -13.22 -5.26 19.74
C PRO A 168 -13.71 -6.53 20.43
N LEU A 169 -13.03 -7.66 20.19
CA LEU A 169 -13.20 -8.86 21.00
C LEU A 169 -13.14 -8.39 22.45
N SER A 170 -14.27 -8.47 23.17
CA SER A 170 -14.25 -8.29 24.61
C SER A 170 -13.16 -9.22 25.09
N THR A 171 -12.08 -8.63 25.61
CA THR A 171 -10.85 -9.37 25.83
C THR A 171 -11.21 -10.40 26.88
N ASN A 172 -11.45 -11.64 26.46
CA ASN A 172 -11.60 -12.81 27.31
C ASN A 172 -10.20 -13.07 27.91
N ARG A 173 -9.78 -12.14 28.76
CA ARG A 173 -8.50 -12.12 29.48
C ARG A 173 -8.38 -13.36 30.37
N ALA A 174 -9.51 -14.01 30.65
CA ALA A 174 -9.61 -15.29 31.35
C ALA A 174 -8.97 -16.47 30.59
N LEU A 175 -8.92 -16.48 29.24
CA LEU A 175 -8.43 -17.63 28.48
C LEU A 175 -6.90 -17.65 28.28
N ILE A 176 -6.23 -16.50 28.37
CA ILE A 176 -4.76 -16.43 28.21
C ILE A 176 -4.03 -16.70 29.54
N GLN A 177 -4.65 -16.42 30.69
CA GLN A 177 -4.05 -16.75 32.00
C GLN A 177 -4.11 -18.24 32.37
N GLY A 178 -4.90 -19.06 31.66
CA GLY A 178 -5.03 -20.50 31.93
C GLY A 178 -3.98 -21.40 31.26
N ARG A 179 -3.26 -20.93 30.25
CA ARG A 179 -2.38 -21.80 29.43
C ARG A 179 -0.92 -21.90 29.90
N HIS A 180 -0.51 -21.13 30.92
CA HIS A 180 0.86 -21.17 31.45
C HIS A 180 1.03 -21.96 32.76
N LYS A 181 0.00 -22.68 33.24
CA LYS A 181 0.09 -23.49 34.48
C LYS A 181 0.04 -25.02 34.28
N SER A 182 0.21 -25.52 33.06
CA SER A 182 0.32 -26.96 32.78
C SER A 182 1.68 -27.32 32.18
N THR A 183 2.73 -27.12 32.97
CA THR A 183 4.00 -27.84 32.81
C THR A 183 4.24 -28.61 34.11
N GLN A 184 3.35 -29.57 34.38
CA GLN A 184 3.59 -30.61 35.37
C GLN A 184 4.68 -31.54 34.82
N THR A 185 5.86 -31.44 35.45
CA THR A 185 6.78 -32.55 35.76
C THR A 185 6.48 -33.90 35.09
N LEU A 186 7.16 -34.18 33.97
CA LEU A 186 7.43 -35.55 33.55
C LEU A 186 8.62 -36.07 34.37
N ASP A 187 8.29 -36.95 35.30
CA ASP A 187 9.18 -37.72 36.15
C ASP A 187 10.01 -38.67 35.26
N VAL A 188 11.35 -38.51 35.27
CA VAL A 188 12.28 -39.35 34.53
C VAL A 188 12.51 -40.63 35.34
N GLY A 189 11.52 -41.52 35.27
CA GLY A 189 11.61 -42.88 35.81
C GLY A 189 12.59 -43.72 34.99
N MET A 190 13.69 -44.11 35.63
CA MET A 190 14.64 -45.12 35.17
C MET A 190 13.95 -46.37 34.62
N LEU A 191 14.34 -46.82 33.42
CA LEU A 191 14.14 -48.20 33.00
C LEU A 191 15.47 -48.78 32.50
N VAL A 192 16.07 -49.52 33.42
CA VAL A 192 17.20 -50.43 33.22
C VAL A 192 16.71 -51.67 32.46
N GLY A 193 17.44 -52.01 31.39
CA GLY A 193 17.66 -53.40 30.97
C GLY A 193 16.73 -53.97 29.90
N LYS A 194 17.31 -54.46 28.80
CA LYS A 194 17.64 -55.88 28.62
C LYS A 194 18.39 -56.11 27.31
N LYS A 195 19.54 -56.78 27.44
CA LYS A 195 20.29 -57.44 26.36
C LYS A 195 19.39 -58.45 25.65
N SER A 196 19.53 -58.56 24.33
CA SER A 196 19.16 -59.76 23.57
C SER A 196 20.34 -60.21 22.69
N PRO A 197 20.56 -61.52 22.51
CA PRO A 197 21.75 -62.08 21.88
C PRO A 197 21.55 -62.26 20.37
N SER A 198 22.54 -61.87 19.57
CA SER A 198 22.61 -62.21 18.15
C SER A 198 23.49 -63.43 17.96
N GLY A 199 22.89 -64.55 17.55
CA GLY A 199 23.59 -65.72 17.05
C GLY A 199 22.74 -66.42 16.00
N SER A 200 23.21 -66.44 14.75
CA SER A 200 23.12 -67.55 13.79
C SER A 200 23.59 -67.12 12.39
N SER A 201 24.79 -67.57 12.01
CA SER A 201 25.19 -67.97 10.63
C SER A 201 24.26 -69.11 10.11
N PRO A 202 24.26 -69.56 8.82
CA PRO A 202 25.38 -69.56 7.87
C PRO A 202 25.06 -69.32 6.37
N GLU A 203 26.12 -69.00 5.61
CA GLU A 203 26.55 -69.68 4.37
C GLU A 203 28.06 -69.43 4.19
#